data_AF-A0A4Q3DHL1-F1
#
_entry.id   AF-A0A4Q3DHL1-F1
#
_cell.length_a   1.000
_cell.length_b   1.000
_cell.length_c   1.000
_cell.angle_alpha   90.00
_cell.angle_beta   90.00
_cell.angle_gamma   90.00
#
_symmetry.space_group_name_H-M   'P 1'
#
loop_
_entity.id
_entity.type
_entity.pdbx_description
1 polymer ?
#
loop_
_entity_poly.entity_id
_entity_poly.type
_entity_poly.pdbx_seq_one_letter_code
_entity_poly.pdbx_strand_id
1 'polypeptide(L)'
;IAQGKLPQDSWFALGRQLTSLGSAPALLSWSGSMFEYLMPLLVMPTYENTLLDQTHKAVVQKQIDYGNKRNVPWGISESGYNMIDASMTYQYKAFGVPGTGFKRGLGEELVISPYSSIMALMVMPEEACHNLQLMAKKEFAGTYGFYEAIDYTPSRLPRGQEHVIIYSFMVHHQGMALLSLSHLLLNQPMQKRFKADVQCQATLLLLQERIPRVTALSAPNIHIADAASGVGKEDDAFMRVINTPQTATPEVQLLSNGRYHVMVSNAGGGYSRWKNIAVTRWREDSTCDNWGNFCFIKDLENNEYWSSAYQPALQGGDHYEAVFSQGRAEFRRRDFSIEAHTEI
;
A
#
# COMPACT_ATOMS: atom_id res chain seq x y z
N ILE A 1 -29.61 -8.40 -4.01
CA ILE A 1 -30.49 -8.68 -2.85
C ILE A 1 -31.80 -7.91 -2.96
N ALA A 2 -31.81 -6.56 -2.94
CA ALA A 2 -33.02 -5.75 -3.12
C ALA A 2 -33.91 -6.18 -4.32
N GLN A 3 -33.29 -6.43 -5.47
CA GLN A 3 -33.98 -6.91 -6.69
C GLN A 3 -34.45 -8.39 -6.63
N GLY A 4 -34.30 -9.10 -5.51
CA GLY A 4 -34.64 -10.52 -5.39
C GLY A 4 -33.70 -11.50 -6.11
N LYS A 5 -32.68 -11.02 -6.83
CA LYS A 5 -31.74 -11.87 -7.60
C LYS A 5 -30.81 -12.76 -6.75
N LEU A 6 -30.65 -12.44 -5.47
CA LEU A 6 -29.81 -13.18 -4.52
C LEU A 6 -30.49 -13.17 -3.14
N PRO A 7 -30.41 -14.27 -2.37
CA PRO A 7 -30.96 -14.33 -1.01
C PRO A 7 -30.22 -13.37 -0.06
N GLN A 8 -30.86 -13.01 1.06
CA GLN A 8 -30.25 -12.12 2.06
C GLN A 8 -29.00 -12.73 2.71
N ASP A 9 -28.97 -14.06 2.88
CA ASP A 9 -27.81 -14.78 3.44
C ASP A 9 -26.52 -14.52 2.65
N SER A 10 -26.63 -14.20 1.35
CA SER A 10 -25.47 -13.80 0.54
C SER A 10 -24.78 -12.54 1.08
N TRP A 11 -25.50 -11.61 1.70
CA TRP A 11 -24.91 -10.44 2.35
C TRP A 11 -24.00 -10.85 3.50
N PHE A 12 -24.48 -11.77 4.35
CA PHE A 12 -23.77 -12.24 5.54
C PHE A 12 -22.66 -13.26 5.24
N ALA A 13 -22.71 -13.90 4.07
CA ALA A 13 -21.66 -14.79 3.58
C ALA A 13 -20.40 -14.05 3.10
N LEU A 14 -20.48 -12.74 2.83
CA LEU A 14 -19.31 -11.92 2.46
C LEU A 14 -18.31 -11.86 3.63
N GLY A 15 -17.01 -11.95 3.34
CA GLY A 15 -15.99 -11.80 4.39
C GLY A 15 -15.96 -10.38 4.94
N ARG A 16 -16.02 -10.22 6.28
CA ARG A 16 -15.72 -8.94 6.96
C ARG A 16 -14.28 -8.99 7.43
N GLN A 17 -13.37 -8.53 6.58
CA GLN A 17 -11.98 -8.38 6.98
C GLN A 17 -11.84 -7.08 7.74
N LEU A 18 -11.40 -7.18 9.01
CA LEU A 18 -11.35 -6.06 9.95
C LEU A 18 -9.90 -5.74 10.27
N THR A 19 -9.62 -4.46 10.41
CA THR A 19 -8.36 -3.94 10.94
C THR A 19 -8.65 -3.07 12.17
N SER A 20 -7.63 -2.83 12.99
CA SER A 20 -7.71 -1.86 14.09
C SER A 20 -7.13 -0.53 13.63
N LEU A 21 -7.99 0.47 13.45
CA LEU A 21 -7.56 1.85 13.25
C LEU A 21 -7.75 2.58 14.59
N GLY A 22 -6.72 2.53 15.43
CA GLY A 22 -6.82 3.00 16.82
C GLY A 22 -7.59 2.02 17.69
N SER A 23 -8.59 2.51 18.43
CA SER A 23 -9.40 1.74 19.41
C SER A 23 -10.65 1.07 18.81
N ALA A 24 -10.92 1.26 17.52
CA ALA A 24 -12.15 0.85 16.85
C ALA A 24 -11.86 -0.12 15.68
N PRO A 25 -12.63 -1.23 15.54
CA PRO A 25 -12.55 -2.05 14.34
C PRO A 25 -13.10 -1.29 13.12
N ALA A 26 -12.42 -1.42 11.99
CA ALA A 26 -12.85 -0.86 10.71
C ALA A 26 -12.70 -1.91 9.60
N LEU A 27 -13.56 -1.87 8.59
CA LEU A 27 -13.44 -2.74 7.42
C LEU A 27 -12.20 -2.37 6.60
N LEU A 28 -11.49 -3.40 6.12
CA LEU A 28 -10.42 -3.23 5.15
C LEU A 28 -10.98 -3.13 3.74
N SER A 29 -10.40 -2.23 2.96
CA SER A 29 -10.66 -2.11 1.52
C SER A 29 -9.53 -2.75 0.71
N TRP A 30 -9.66 -2.81 -0.61
CA TRP A 30 -8.62 -3.43 -1.42
C TRP A 30 -7.41 -2.52 -1.53
N SER A 31 -7.63 -1.27 -1.95
CA SER A 31 -6.57 -0.31 -2.22
C SER A 31 -6.33 0.71 -1.10
N GLY A 32 -7.17 0.76 -0.07
CA GLY A 32 -7.08 1.81 0.96
C GLY A 32 -7.52 3.19 0.46
N SER A 33 -8.12 3.25 -0.73
CA SER A 33 -8.58 4.48 -1.37
C SER A 33 -9.86 4.98 -0.71
N MET A 34 -9.93 6.29 -0.43
CA MET A 34 -11.05 6.86 0.33
C MET A 34 -12.40 6.67 -0.35
N PHE A 35 -12.46 6.69 -1.69
CA PHE A 35 -13.70 6.45 -2.42
C PHE A 35 -14.30 5.06 -2.16
N GLU A 36 -13.48 4.02 -1.92
CA GLU A 36 -13.97 2.65 -1.71
C GLU A 36 -14.89 2.59 -0.48
N TYR A 37 -14.61 3.47 0.48
CA TYR A 37 -15.39 3.65 1.70
C TYR A 37 -16.55 4.62 1.54
N LEU A 38 -16.33 5.76 0.89
CA LEU A 38 -17.30 6.87 0.93
C LEU A 38 -18.25 6.90 -0.26
N MET A 39 -17.92 6.26 -1.39
CA MET A 39 -18.77 6.24 -2.58
C MET A 39 -20.17 5.67 -2.31
N PRO A 40 -20.35 4.59 -1.53
CA PRO A 40 -21.69 4.10 -1.19
C PRO A 40 -22.58 5.16 -0.51
N LEU A 41 -22.01 6.04 0.33
CA LEU A 41 -22.76 7.09 1.05
C LEU A 41 -23.39 8.15 0.12
N LEU A 42 -22.91 8.26 -1.11
CA LEU A 42 -23.50 9.16 -2.11
C LEU A 42 -24.96 8.82 -2.38
N VAL A 43 -25.35 7.55 -2.26
CA VAL A 43 -26.71 7.07 -2.58
C VAL A 43 -27.32 6.20 -1.50
N MET A 44 -26.54 5.39 -0.78
CA MET A 44 -27.03 4.50 0.27
C MET A 44 -27.05 5.20 1.63
N PRO A 45 -28.11 5.04 2.44
CA PRO A 45 -28.13 5.56 3.80
C PRO A 45 -27.14 4.84 4.70
N THR A 46 -26.64 5.55 5.71
CA THR A 46 -25.90 4.97 6.82
C THR A 46 -26.65 5.18 8.12
N TYR A 47 -26.33 4.38 9.13
CA TYR A 47 -26.98 4.39 10.43
C TYR A 47 -25.92 4.47 11.52
N GLU A 48 -26.14 5.35 12.48
CA GLU A 48 -25.20 5.58 13.58
C GLU A 48 -24.92 4.29 14.36
N ASN A 49 -23.68 4.15 14.86
CA ASN A 49 -23.25 3.03 15.69
C ASN A 49 -23.32 1.66 14.98
N THR A 50 -23.25 1.66 13.66
CA THR A 50 -23.08 0.46 12.83
C THR A 50 -21.62 0.26 12.44
N LEU A 51 -21.28 -0.95 11.98
CA LEU A 51 -19.95 -1.27 11.47
C LEU A 51 -19.55 -0.33 10.30
N LEU A 52 -20.48 0.00 9.42
CA LEU A 52 -20.22 0.91 8.30
C LEU A 52 -19.98 2.35 8.79
N ASP A 53 -20.85 2.88 9.67
CA ASP A 53 -20.67 4.22 10.25
C ASP A 53 -19.32 4.36 10.97
N GLN A 54 -18.97 3.37 11.80
CA GLN A 54 -17.67 3.34 12.47
C GLN A 54 -16.50 3.27 11.48
N THR A 55 -16.62 2.44 10.44
CA THR A 55 -15.58 2.33 9.40
C THR A 55 -15.37 3.66 8.69
N HIS A 56 -16.45 4.35 8.27
CA HIS A 56 -16.33 5.64 7.57
C HIS A 56 -15.59 6.67 8.42
N LYS A 57 -15.98 6.81 9.70
CA LYS A 57 -15.32 7.72 10.65
C LYS A 57 -13.86 7.36 10.88
N ALA A 58 -13.56 6.08 11.10
CA ALA A 58 -12.20 5.61 11.34
C ALA A 58 -11.26 5.83 10.14
N VAL A 59 -11.75 5.63 8.91
CA VAL A 59 -10.96 5.86 7.70
C VAL A 59 -10.69 7.35 7.47
N VAL A 60 -11.69 8.22 7.66
CA VAL A 60 -11.48 9.67 7.54
C VAL A 60 -10.50 10.16 8.61
N GLN A 61 -10.62 9.70 9.85
CA GLN A 61 -9.66 10.03 10.90
C GLN A 61 -8.24 9.56 10.55
N LYS A 62 -8.10 8.33 10.04
CA LYS A 62 -6.79 7.80 9.62
C LYS A 62 -6.16 8.63 8.49
N GLN A 63 -6.96 9.17 7.58
CA GLN A 63 -6.51 10.08 6.52
C GLN A 63 -6.05 11.42 7.07
N ILE A 64 -6.79 12.00 8.03
CA ILE A 64 -6.40 13.22 8.76
C ILE A 64 -5.04 13.01 9.45
N ASP A 65 -4.92 11.94 10.23
CA ASP A 65 -3.70 11.61 10.99
C ASP A 65 -2.50 11.42 10.04
N TYR A 66 -2.72 10.76 8.90
CA TYR A 66 -1.66 10.52 7.93
C TYR A 66 -1.23 11.80 7.20
N GLY A 67 -2.18 12.65 6.80
CA GLY A 67 -1.87 13.96 6.22
C GLY A 67 -1.08 14.84 7.19
N ASN A 68 -1.49 14.87 8.47
CA ASN A 68 -0.75 15.57 9.53
C ASN A 68 0.66 15.01 9.71
N LYS A 69 0.82 13.68 9.75
CA LYS A 69 2.14 13.02 9.85
C LYS A 69 3.05 13.40 8.68
N ARG A 70 2.50 13.52 7.47
CA ARG A 70 3.24 13.87 6.25
C ARG A 70 3.33 15.38 6.01
N ASN A 71 2.75 16.20 6.88
CA ASN A 71 2.69 17.66 6.76
C ASN A 71 2.09 18.15 5.42
N VAL A 72 1.05 17.47 4.95
CA VAL A 72 0.30 17.83 3.72
C VAL A 72 -1.20 17.82 3.99
N PRO A 73 -2.03 18.49 3.17
CA PRO A 73 -3.47 18.29 3.20
C PRO A 73 -3.82 16.79 3.03
N TRP A 74 -4.93 16.33 3.61
CA TRP A 74 -5.35 14.93 3.51
C TRP A 74 -6.40 14.74 2.42
N GLY A 75 -6.60 13.52 1.95
CA GLY A 75 -7.49 13.24 0.82
C GLY A 75 -6.91 12.23 -0.16
N ILE A 76 -6.46 11.07 0.31
CA ILE A 76 -5.80 10.10 -0.57
C ILE A 76 -6.84 9.13 -1.15
N SER A 77 -6.98 9.17 -2.47
CA SER A 77 -7.87 8.31 -3.24
C SER A 77 -7.28 8.10 -4.65
N GLU A 78 -7.88 7.24 -5.45
CA GLU A 78 -7.59 7.10 -6.87
C GLU A 78 -7.69 8.44 -7.58
N SER A 79 -6.68 8.71 -8.39
CA SER A 79 -6.53 10.00 -9.05
C SER A 79 -5.47 9.97 -10.15
N GLY A 80 -5.44 11.04 -10.94
CA GLY A 80 -4.29 11.37 -11.77
C GLY A 80 -3.04 11.70 -10.93
N TYR A 81 -1.85 11.46 -11.46
CA TYR A 81 -0.58 11.77 -10.78
C TYR A 81 0.50 12.24 -11.77
N ASN A 82 1.65 12.70 -11.27
CA ASN A 82 2.69 13.36 -12.07
C ASN A 82 3.53 12.36 -12.88
N MET A 83 2.87 11.67 -13.78
CA MET A 83 3.47 10.86 -14.83
C MET A 83 2.61 11.01 -16.07
N ILE A 84 3.24 11.27 -17.20
CA ILE A 84 2.57 11.49 -18.48
C ILE A 84 2.98 10.41 -19.46
N ASP A 85 2.05 9.97 -20.29
CA ASP A 85 2.37 9.10 -21.44
C ASP A 85 2.89 9.91 -22.64
N ALA A 86 3.20 9.19 -23.73
CA ALA A 86 3.63 9.79 -24.99
C ALA A 86 2.60 10.77 -25.61
N SER A 87 1.33 10.70 -25.18
CA SER A 87 0.25 11.60 -25.61
C SER A 87 0.04 12.75 -24.63
N MET A 88 0.97 12.98 -23.68
CA MET A 88 0.88 14.02 -22.66
C MET A 88 -0.35 13.87 -21.73
N THR A 89 -0.86 12.65 -21.57
CA THR A 89 -1.99 12.37 -20.67
C THR A 89 -1.48 11.92 -19.31
N TYR A 90 -1.97 12.54 -18.24
CA TYR A 90 -1.69 12.11 -16.87
C TYR A 90 -2.13 10.67 -16.66
N GLN A 91 -1.24 9.87 -16.08
CA GLN A 91 -1.54 8.50 -15.70
C GLN A 91 -2.44 8.48 -14.45
N TYR A 92 -3.21 7.40 -14.32
CA TYR A 92 -4.25 7.26 -13.30
C TYR A 92 -4.12 5.93 -12.57
N LYS A 93 -4.24 5.94 -11.24
CA LYS A 93 -4.27 4.72 -10.44
C LYS A 93 -4.87 4.95 -9.06
N ALA A 94 -5.10 3.86 -8.32
CA ALA A 94 -5.52 3.89 -6.93
C ALA A 94 -4.35 4.14 -5.96
N PHE A 95 -4.55 5.10 -5.07
CA PHE A 95 -3.71 5.44 -3.92
C PHE A 95 -4.47 5.16 -2.62
N GLY A 96 -3.76 4.91 -1.53
CA GLY A 96 -4.38 4.68 -0.23
C GLY A 96 -3.43 4.88 0.93
N VAL A 97 -3.99 4.90 2.13
CA VAL A 97 -3.24 5.12 3.37
C VAL A 97 -2.82 3.78 3.98
N PRO A 98 -1.57 3.64 4.48
CA PRO A 98 -1.13 2.44 5.17
C PRO A 98 -2.10 2.00 6.28
N GLY A 99 -2.38 0.69 6.34
CA GLY A 99 -3.28 0.09 7.32
C GLY A 99 -4.77 0.14 6.96
N THR A 100 -5.15 0.76 5.83
CA THR A 100 -6.55 0.81 5.36
C THR A 100 -6.83 -0.11 4.16
N GLY A 101 -5.81 -0.68 3.52
CA GLY A 101 -5.98 -1.55 2.36
C GLY A 101 -5.14 -2.82 2.41
N PHE A 102 -5.50 -3.81 1.61
CA PHE A 102 -4.72 -5.05 1.39
C PHE A 102 -3.52 -4.85 0.49
N LYS A 103 -3.59 -3.89 -0.43
CA LYS A 103 -2.52 -3.62 -1.39
C LYS A 103 -1.21 -3.34 -0.64
N ARG A 104 -0.11 -3.95 -1.08
CA ARG A 104 1.24 -3.66 -0.57
C ARG A 104 1.73 -2.31 -1.13
N GLY A 105 2.62 -1.64 -0.40
CA GLY A 105 3.22 -0.36 -0.82
C GLY A 105 2.29 0.84 -0.65
N LEU A 106 1.22 0.72 0.15
CA LEU A 106 0.41 1.88 0.52
C LEU A 106 1.28 2.84 1.32
N GLY A 107 1.33 4.10 0.90
CA GLY A 107 2.16 5.14 1.51
C GLY A 107 3.55 5.37 0.92
N GLU A 108 3.98 4.55 -0.06
CA GLU A 108 5.16 4.83 -0.90
C GLU A 108 4.94 6.08 -1.76
N GLU A 109 3.69 6.30 -2.16
CA GLU A 109 3.29 7.41 -3.01
C GLU A 109 2.26 8.29 -2.32
N LEU A 110 2.48 9.60 -2.37
CA LEU A 110 1.70 10.59 -1.65
C LEU A 110 1.03 11.51 -2.65
N VAL A 111 -0.18 11.14 -3.06
CA VAL A 111 -1.01 11.92 -3.99
C VAL A 111 -2.30 12.29 -3.29
N ILE A 112 -2.53 13.60 -3.18
CA ILE A 112 -3.72 14.16 -2.54
C ILE A 112 -4.74 14.51 -3.62
N SER A 113 -5.95 13.99 -3.47
CA SER A 113 -7.09 14.14 -4.37
C SER A 113 -8.18 14.96 -3.67
N PRO A 114 -8.36 16.25 -4.02
CA PRO A 114 -9.31 17.12 -3.31
C PRO A 114 -10.76 16.61 -3.30
N TYR A 115 -11.20 15.91 -4.36
CA TYR A 115 -12.56 15.37 -4.40
C TYR A 115 -12.83 14.38 -3.25
N SER A 116 -11.84 13.62 -2.81
CA SER A 116 -12.00 12.69 -1.70
C SER A 116 -12.19 13.42 -0.36
N SER A 117 -11.51 14.55 -0.17
CA SER A 117 -11.73 15.46 0.96
C SER A 117 -13.13 16.09 0.90
N ILE A 118 -13.65 16.38 -0.29
CA ILE A 118 -15.05 16.81 -0.47
C ILE A 118 -16.01 15.68 -0.09
N MET A 119 -15.71 14.42 -0.46
CA MET A 119 -16.55 13.28 -0.06
C MET A 119 -16.63 13.09 1.46
N ALA A 120 -15.55 13.41 2.17
CA ALA A 120 -15.52 13.36 3.63
C ALA A 120 -16.48 14.35 4.32
N LEU A 121 -17.04 15.34 3.60
CA LEU A 121 -18.13 16.19 4.10
C LEU A 121 -19.36 15.40 4.55
N MET A 122 -19.58 14.21 3.99
CA MET A 122 -20.68 13.32 4.37
C MET A 122 -20.47 12.61 5.73
N VAL A 123 -19.28 12.73 6.32
CA VAL A 123 -18.88 12.00 7.53
C VAL A 123 -18.36 12.94 8.63
N MET A 124 -17.37 13.78 8.31
CA MET A 124 -16.70 14.72 9.21
C MET A 124 -16.66 16.11 8.56
N PRO A 125 -17.80 16.83 8.55
CA PRO A 125 -17.96 18.03 7.73
C PRO A 125 -17.06 19.19 8.13
N GLU A 126 -16.80 19.37 9.43
CA GLU A 126 -15.98 20.49 9.92
C GLU A 126 -14.51 20.30 9.52
N GLU A 127 -13.96 19.10 9.73
CA GLU A 127 -12.59 18.72 9.40
C GLU A 127 -12.36 18.76 7.89
N ALA A 128 -13.31 18.23 7.10
CA ALA A 128 -13.27 18.30 5.65
C ALA A 128 -13.29 19.77 5.16
N CYS A 129 -14.14 20.62 5.74
CA CYS A 129 -14.21 22.03 5.40
C CYS A 129 -12.88 22.76 5.67
N HIS A 130 -12.29 22.56 6.86
CA HIS A 130 -10.98 23.15 7.19
C HIS A 130 -9.88 22.71 6.22
N ASN A 131 -9.86 21.43 5.85
CA ASN A 131 -8.88 20.89 4.90
C ASN A 131 -9.06 21.47 3.49
N LEU A 132 -10.30 21.61 3.02
CA LEU A 132 -10.59 22.23 1.72
C LEU A 132 -10.23 23.73 1.70
N GLN A 133 -10.47 24.45 2.80
CA GLN A 133 -10.02 25.83 2.95
C GLN A 133 -8.49 25.95 2.92
N LEU A 134 -7.78 25.00 3.54
CA LEU A 134 -6.32 24.92 3.45
C LEU A 134 -5.85 24.68 2.01
N MET A 135 -6.46 23.74 1.29
CA MET A 135 -6.15 23.49 -0.12
C MET A 135 -6.42 24.71 -1.01
N ALA A 136 -7.53 25.42 -0.77
CA ALA A 136 -7.87 26.63 -1.51
C ALA A 136 -6.84 27.75 -1.28
N LYS A 137 -6.36 27.94 -0.03
CA LYS A 137 -5.29 28.89 0.30
C LYS A 137 -3.95 28.54 -0.37
N LYS A 138 -3.73 27.26 -0.70
CA LYS A 138 -2.58 26.76 -1.46
C LYS A 138 -2.77 26.82 -2.98
N GLU A 139 -3.85 27.44 -3.45
CA GLU A 139 -4.17 27.61 -4.88
C GLU A 139 -4.39 26.27 -5.62
N PHE A 140 -4.86 25.24 -4.93
CA PHE A 140 -5.19 23.94 -5.53
C PHE A 140 -6.54 23.90 -6.25
N ALA A 141 -7.12 25.07 -6.51
CA ALA A 141 -8.37 25.23 -7.23
C ALA A 141 -8.20 26.20 -8.39
N GLY A 142 -8.92 25.93 -9.48
CA GLY A 142 -9.00 26.76 -10.68
C GLY A 142 -10.45 27.05 -11.07
N THR A 143 -10.65 27.32 -12.35
CA THR A 143 -11.94 27.75 -12.93
C THR A 143 -13.10 26.81 -12.63
N TYR A 144 -12.85 25.50 -12.58
CA TYR A 144 -13.88 24.47 -12.37
C TYR A 144 -13.84 23.87 -10.95
N GLY A 145 -13.28 24.60 -9.98
CA GLY A 145 -13.08 24.13 -8.62
C GLY A 145 -11.71 23.47 -8.43
N PHE A 146 -11.60 22.56 -7.47
CA PHE A 146 -10.34 21.89 -7.18
C PHE A 146 -9.84 21.06 -8.36
N TYR A 147 -8.53 21.14 -8.61
CA TYR A 147 -7.86 20.28 -9.59
C TYR A 147 -7.91 18.82 -9.16
N GLU A 148 -7.67 17.93 -10.12
CA GLU A 148 -7.72 16.48 -9.95
C GLU A 148 -6.91 15.98 -8.75
N ALA A 149 -5.65 16.40 -8.66
CA ALA A 149 -4.74 15.95 -7.61
C ALA A 149 -3.53 16.86 -7.43
N ILE A 150 -2.82 16.62 -6.32
CA ILE A 150 -1.55 17.22 -5.96
C ILE A 150 -0.60 16.09 -5.60
N ASP A 151 0.43 15.90 -6.42
CA ASP A 151 1.43 14.86 -6.24
C ASP A 151 2.60 15.39 -5.41
N TYR A 152 2.83 14.77 -4.25
CA TYR A 152 3.93 15.06 -3.34
C TYR A 152 5.00 13.96 -3.36
N THR A 153 4.93 12.98 -4.27
CA THR A 153 5.88 11.87 -4.29
C THR A 153 7.27 12.33 -4.72
N PRO A 154 8.30 12.24 -3.85
CA PRO A 154 9.62 12.84 -4.09
C PRO A 154 10.28 12.39 -5.39
N SER A 155 10.16 11.11 -5.77
CA SER A 155 10.75 10.56 -6.98
C SER A 155 10.13 11.10 -8.28
N ARG A 156 8.99 11.79 -8.21
CA ARG A 156 8.29 12.41 -9.34
C ARG A 156 8.34 13.93 -9.32
N LEU A 157 8.94 14.55 -8.30
CA LEU A 157 9.00 16.01 -8.22
C LEU A 157 10.16 16.55 -9.07
N PRO A 158 9.94 17.64 -9.84
CA PRO A 158 11.03 18.43 -10.38
C PRO A 158 11.91 18.98 -9.26
N ARG A 159 13.20 19.19 -9.55
CA ARG A 159 14.15 19.72 -8.55
C ARG A 159 13.66 21.05 -7.97
N GLY A 160 13.63 21.14 -6.64
CA GLY A 160 13.25 22.34 -5.91
C GLY A 160 11.74 22.57 -5.78
N GLN A 161 10.90 21.64 -6.24
CA GLN A 161 9.46 21.69 -6.03
C GLN A 161 9.04 20.79 -4.86
N GLU A 162 8.09 21.27 -4.05
CA GLU A 162 7.51 20.50 -2.94
C GLU A 162 6.33 19.62 -3.39
N HIS A 163 5.69 19.97 -4.51
CA HIS A 163 4.57 19.24 -5.09
C HIS A 163 4.35 19.64 -6.56
N VAL A 164 3.56 18.84 -7.29
CA VAL A 164 3.06 19.16 -8.63
C VAL A 164 1.54 19.07 -8.65
N ILE A 165 0.89 20.09 -9.21
CA ILE A 165 -0.57 20.10 -9.43
C ILE A 165 -0.89 19.36 -10.74
N ILE A 166 -1.87 18.47 -10.68
CA ILE A 166 -2.39 17.73 -11.82
C ILE A 166 -3.54 18.53 -12.43
N TYR A 167 -3.25 19.29 -13.49
CA TYR A 167 -4.18 20.21 -14.15
C TYR A 167 -5.17 19.46 -15.04
N SER A 168 -6.05 18.66 -14.43
CA SER A 168 -7.16 17.99 -15.10
C SER A 168 -8.41 18.01 -14.22
N PHE A 169 -9.55 17.67 -14.83
CA PHE A 169 -10.84 17.54 -14.15
C PHE A 169 -11.53 16.29 -14.65
N MET A 170 -11.73 15.32 -13.75
CA MET A 170 -12.46 14.10 -14.09
C MET A 170 -13.94 14.23 -13.77
N VAL A 171 -14.80 13.93 -14.76
CA VAL A 171 -16.26 14.09 -14.65
C VAL A 171 -16.82 13.30 -13.45
N HIS A 172 -16.33 12.09 -13.20
CA HIS A 172 -16.82 11.27 -12.10
C HIS A 172 -16.38 11.82 -10.73
N HIS A 173 -15.14 12.32 -10.59
CA HIS A 173 -14.69 13.00 -9.37
C HIS A 173 -15.50 14.26 -9.08
N GLN A 174 -15.77 15.08 -10.10
CA GLN A 174 -16.62 16.27 -9.97
C GLN A 174 -18.07 15.89 -9.63
N GLY A 175 -18.60 14.83 -10.25
CA GLY A 175 -19.92 14.30 -9.93
C GLY A 175 -20.05 13.84 -8.48
N MET A 176 -19.06 13.09 -7.98
CA MET A 176 -19.03 12.66 -6.58
C MET A 176 -18.91 13.85 -5.63
N ALA A 177 -18.03 14.81 -5.92
CA ALA A 177 -17.89 16.04 -5.14
C ALA A 177 -19.20 16.83 -5.03
N LEU A 178 -19.90 17.05 -6.14
CA LEU A 178 -21.19 17.74 -6.16
C LEU A 178 -22.27 16.97 -5.39
N LEU A 179 -22.30 15.64 -5.49
CA LEU A 179 -23.22 14.81 -4.72
C LEU A 179 -22.93 14.86 -3.22
N SER A 180 -21.67 14.92 -2.81
CA SER A 180 -21.29 15.07 -1.40
C SER A 180 -21.67 16.43 -0.83
N LEU A 181 -21.49 17.51 -1.61
CA LEU A 181 -22.00 18.84 -1.24
C LEU A 181 -23.53 18.84 -1.12
N SER A 182 -24.22 18.24 -2.11
CA SER A 182 -25.68 18.10 -2.08
C SER A 182 -26.14 17.24 -0.90
N HIS A 183 -25.40 16.22 -0.51
CA HIS A 183 -25.70 15.38 0.64
C HIS A 183 -25.75 16.24 1.91
N LEU A 184 -24.72 17.06 2.13
CA LEU A 184 -24.58 17.90 3.32
C LEU A 184 -25.59 19.06 3.31
N LEU A 185 -25.69 19.80 2.20
CA LEU A 185 -26.45 21.06 2.13
C LEU A 185 -27.95 20.86 1.90
N LEU A 186 -28.35 19.79 1.21
CA LEU A 186 -29.75 19.57 0.79
C LEU A 186 -30.42 18.45 1.57
N ASN A 187 -29.88 18.10 2.74
CA ASN A 187 -30.43 17.06 3.62
C ASN A 187 -30.60 15.72 2.87
N GLN A 188 -29.50 15.21 2.31
CA GLN A 188 -29.34 13.85 1.79
C GLN A 188 -30.38 13.41 0.72
N PRO A 189 -30.55 14.16 -0.39
CA PRO A 189 -31.62 13.88 -1.36
C PRO A 189 -31.48 12.53 -2.05
N MET A 190 -30.26 12.08 -2.38
CA MET A 190 -30.06 10.78 -3.02
C MET A 190 -30.37 9.61 -2.07
N GLN A 191 -29.99 9.71 -0.80
CA GLN A 191 -30.35 8.68 0.19
C GLN A 191 -31.85 8.63 0.45
N LYS A 192 -32.55 9.78 0.40
CA LYS A 192 -34.02 9.81 0.45
C LYS A 192 -34.63 9.09 -0.75
N ARG A 193 -34.09 9.29 -1.97
CA ARG A 193 -34.53 8.55 -3.17
C ARG A 193 -34.27 7.05 -3.04
N PHE A 194 -33.10 6.66 -2.55
CA PHE A 194 -32.78 5.25 -2.31
C PHE A 194 -33.74 4.61 -1.31
N LYS A 195 -34.07 5.30 -0.21
CA LYS A 195 -35.04 4.81 0.80
C LYS A 195 -36.48 4.76 0.29
N ALA A 196 -36.83 5.57 -0.71
CA ALA A 196 -38.17 5.62 -1.27
C ALA A 196 -38.45 4.49 -2.26
N ASP A 197 -37.41 3.84 -2.80
CA ASP A 197 -37.58 2.65 -3.63
C ASP A 197 -37.98 1.45 -2.77
N VAL A 198 -39.11 0.81 -3.12
CA VAL A 198 -39.70 -0.28 -2.33
C VAL A 198 -38.77 -1.49 -2.21
N GLN A 199 -38.01 -1.81 -3.26
CA GLN A 199 -37.08 -2.96 -3.25
C GLN A 199 -35.90 -2.68 -2.32
N CYS A 200 -35.36 -1.46 -2.35
CA CYS A 200 -34.34 -1.02 -1.41
C CYS A 200 -34.87 -0.99 0.02
N GLN A 201 -36.06 -0.44 0.25
CA GLN A 201 -36.68 -0.27 1.56
C GLN A 201 -36.81 -1.60 2.31
N ALA A 202 -37.21 -2.66 1.60
CA ALA A 202 -37.32 -4.02 2.14
C ALA A 202 -35.99 -4.64 2.63
N THR A 203 -34.85 -4.03 2.27
CA THR A 203 -33.51 -4.56 2.57
C THR A 203 -32.63 -3.62 3.39
N LEU A 204 -33.16 -2.47 3.84
CA LEU A 204 -32.37 -1.47 4.59
C LEU A 204 -31.74 -1.99 5.89
N LEU A 205 -32.35 -3.01 6.51
CA LEU A 205 -31.81 -3.64 7.73
C LEU A 205 -30.44 -4.29 7.50
N LEU A 206 -30.09 -4.64 6.26
CA LEU A 206 -28.76 -5.16 5.93
C LEU A 206 -27.64 -4.14 6.16
N LEU A 207 -27.98 -2.84 6.12
CA LEU A 207 -27.03 -1.76 6.37
C LEU A 207 -26.84 -1.46 7.87
N GLN A 208 -27.53 -2.18 8.74
CA GLN A 208 -27.52 -1.99 10.20
C GLN A 208 -26.69 -3.05 10.94
N GLU A 209 -25.60 -3.51 10.31
CA GLU A 209 -24.70 -4.47 10.94
C GLU A 209 -24.08 -3.91 12.21
N ARG A 210 -24.17 -4.69 13.29
CA ARG A 210 -23.57 -4.34 14.58
C ARG A 210 -22.05 -4.36 14.47
N ILE A 211 -21.43 -3.48 15.25
CA ILE A 211 -19.98 -3.50 15.47
C ILE A 211 -19.62 -4.83 16.17
N PRO A 212 -18.73 -5.67 15.60
CA PRO A 212 -18.29 -6.90 16.23
C PRO A 212 -17.61 -6.63 17.57
N ARG A 213 -17.98 -7.37 18.62
CA ARG A 213 -17.25 -7.37 19.89
C ARG A 213 -15.97 -8.15 19.70
N VAL A 214 -14.87 -7.43 19.50
CA VAL A 214 -13.57 -8.00 19.15
C VAL A 214 -12.97 -8.75 20.35
N THR A 215 -12.84 -10.08 20.25
CA THR A 215 -11.94 -10.90 21.10
C THR A 215 -10.71 -11.43 20.35
N ALA A 216 -10.67 -11.33 19.01
CA ALA A 216 -9.48 -11.61 18.22
C ALA A 216 -9.56 -10.88 16.87
N LEU A 217 -8.75 -9.85 16.67
CA LEU A 217 -8.52 -9.26 15.35
C LEU A 217 -7.64 -10.25 14.57
N SER A 218 -8.24 -11.04 13.71
CA SER A 218 -7.50 -11.81 12.70
C SER A 218 -7.32 -10.93 11.45
N ALA A 219 -6.37 -10.00 11.53
CA ALA A 219 -5.67 -9.52 10.36
C ALA A 219 -4.17 -9.70 10.66
N PRO A 220 -3.43 -10.57 9.94
CA PRO A 220 -2.01 -10.73 10.17
C PRO A 220 -1.34 -9.38 10.00
N ASN A 221 -0.77 -8.84 11.09
CA ASN A 221 0.09 -7.65 11.15
C ASN A 221 0.10 -6.81 9.87
N ILE A 222 -0.99 -6.08 9.59
CA ILE A 222 -1.04 -5.12 8.49
C ILE A 222 -0.22 -3.92 8.93
N HIS A 223 1.10 -4.03 8.71
CA HIS A 223 2.11 -2.97 8.64
C HIS A 223 1.84 -1.71 9.49
N ILE A 224 1.71 -1.90 10.82
CA ILE A 224 1.85 -0.80 11.79
C ILE A 224 3.31 -0.29 11.81
N ALA A 225 4.26 -1.08 11.29
CA ALA A 225 5.66 -0.71 11.14
C ALA A 225 5.89 0.55 10.27
N ASP A 226 5.01 0.85 9.30
CA ASP A 226 5.16 2.04 8.45
C ASP A 226 4.74 3.35 9.18
N ALA A 227 4.11 3.22 10.35
CA ALA A 227 3.71 4.34 11.18
C ALA A 227 4.83 4.80 12.15
N ALA A 228 5.90 4.03 12.34
CA ALA A 228 6.94 4.32 13.33
C ALA A 228 8.20 5.05 12.79
N SER A 229 8.31 5.31 11.48
CA SER A 229 9.43 6.11 10.97
C SER A 229 9.17 7.60 11.18
N GLY A 230 9.64 8.09 12.33
CA GLY A 230 9.92 9.49 12.57
C GLY A 230 11.25 9.88 11.95
N VAL A 231 11.29 11.10 11.42
CA VAL A 231 12.43 11.82 10.81
C VAL A 231 13.79 11.40 11.37
N GLY A 232 14.54 10.65 10.57
CA GLY A 232 15.92 10.28 10.86
C GLY A 232 16.59 9.61 9.65
N LYS A 233 17.16 10.44 8.76
CA LYS A 233 18.12 10.05 7.70
C LYS A 233 17.79 8.73 6.97
N GLU A 234 16.74 8.73 6.16
CA GLU A 234 16.45 7.61 5.24
C GLU A 234 17.19 7.83 3.90
N ASP A 235 18.47 7.47 3.87
CA ASP A 235 19.15 7.07 2.63
C ASP A 235 19.64 5.60 2.71
N ASP A 236 19.29 4.86 3.77
CA ASP A 236 19.80 3.50 4.02
C ASP A 236 18.72 2.45 4.39
N ALA A 237 17.44 2.83 4.47
CA ALA A 237 16.40 2.02 5.13
C ALA A 237 15.86 0.81 4.33
N PHE A 238 16.36 0.54 3.12
CA PHE A 238 16.03 -0.68 2.37
C PHE A 238 17.24 -1.59 2.12
N MET A 239 18.39 -1.28 2.72
CA MET A 239 19.59 -2.09 2.64
C MET A 239 19.72 -2.97 3.90
N ARG A 240 19.61 -4.28 3.74
CA ARG A 240 19.92 -5.24 4.81
C ARG A 240 21.34 -5.72 4.62
N VAL A 241 22.22 -5.39 5.57
CA VAL A 241 23.60 -5.88 5.62
C VAL A 241 23.67 -7.02 6.62
N ILE A 242 23.99 -8.22 6.13
CA ILE A 242 24.12 -9.43 6.93
C ILE A 242 25.59 -9.86 6.92
N ASN A 243 26.26 -9.66 8.04
CA ASN A 243 27.70 -9.92 8.19
C ASN A 243 28.03 -11.38 8.51
N THR A 244 27.06 -12.28 8.42
CA THR A 244 27.24 -13.71 8.73
C THR A 244 26.36 -14.60 7.85
N PRO A 245 26.89 -15.70 7.32
CA PRO A 245 26.06 -16.71 6.65
C PRO A 245 25.27 -17.57 7.64
N GLN A 246 25.62 -17.57 8.93
CA GLN A 246 24.94 -18.37 9.96
C GLN A 246 23.92 -17.52 10.74
N THR A 247 22.66 -17.60 10.33
CA THR A 247 21.52 -16.99 11.03
C THR A 247 20.56 -18.07 11.55
N ALA A 248 19.85 -17.78 12.64
CA ALA A 248 18.87 -18.72 13.20
C ALA A 248 17.69 -18.98 12.25
N THR A 249 17.34 -17.97 11.45
CA THR A 249 16.42 -18.07 10.31
C THR A 249 17.12 -17.51 9.08
N PRO A 250 17.13 -18.21 7.94
CA PRO A 250 17.76 -17.71 6.72
C PRO A 250 17.17 -16.37 6.29
N GLU A 251 18.02 -15.38 6.09
CA GLU A 251 17.63 -14.10 5.51
C GLU A 251 17.59 -14.28 4.00
N VAL A 252 16.45 -14.02 3.37
CA VAL A 252 16.28 -14.25 1.92
C VAL A 252 15.98 -12.96 1.17
N GLN A 253 16.39 -12.90 -0.08
CA GLN A 253 16.06 -11.86 -1.04
C GLN A 253 15.31 -12.46 -2.23
N LEU A 254 14.19 -11.84 -2.58
CA LEU A 254 13.36 -12.23 -3.72
C LEU A 254 13.50 -11.21 -4.84
N LEU A 255 13.94 -11.66 -6.01
CA LEU A 255 14.14 -10.83 -7.19
C LEU A 255 13.19 -11.27 -8.30
N SER A 256 12.59 -10.32 -9.01
CA SER A 256 11.74 -10.64 -10.17
C SER A 256 11.60 -9.49 -11.15
N ASN A 257 11.51 -9.84 -12.44
CA ASN A 257 11.07 -8.95 -13.52
C ASN A 257 9.68 -9.35 -14.08
N GLY A 258 8.90 -10.10 -13.30
CA GLY A 258 7.58 -10.63 -13.65
C GLY A 258 7.59 -11.94 -14.45
N ARG A 259 8.68 -12.28 -15.17
CA ARG A 259 8.80 -13.54 -15.93
C ARG A 259 9.88 -14.46 -15.39
N TYR A 260 10.94 -13.91 -14.82
CA TYR A 260 11.99 -14.62 -14.13
C TYR A 260 11.94 -14.29 -12.64
N HIS A 261 12.18 -15.28 -11.80
CA HIS A 261 12.15 -15.12 -10.35
C HIS A 261 13.35 -15.84 -9.74
N VAL A 262 13.99 -15.19 -8.78
CA VAL A 262 15.12 -15.71 -8.02
C VAL A 262 14.81 -15.54 -6.54
N MET A 263 15.09 -16.57 -5.77
CA MET A 263 15.24 -16.46 -4.32
C MET A 263 16.69 -16.77 -4.01
N VAL A 264 17.35 -15.92 -3.24
CA VAL A 264 18.71 -16.15 -2.74
C VAL A 264 18.76 -15.90 -1.24
N SER A 265 19.48 -16.74 -0.49
CA SER A 265 19.69 -16.62 0.95
C SER A 265 20.93 -15.78 1.26
N ASN A 266 21.08 -15.33 2.51
CA ASN A 266 22.28 -14.65 2.99
C ASN A 266 23.52 -15.53 2.96
N ALA A 267 23.39 -16.85 2.78
CA ALA A 267 24.49 -17.78 2.59
C ALA A 267 24.78 -18.08 1.10
N GLY A 268 23.99 -17.55 0.17
CA GLY A 268 24.17 -17.73 -1.27
C GLY A 268 23.45 -18.93 -1.88
N GLY A 269 22.69 -19.68 -1.09
CA GLY A 269 21.78 -20.73 -1.58
C GLY A 269 20.49 -20.14 -2.15
N GLY A 270 19.72 -20.94 -2.90
CA GLY A 270 18.43 -20.54 -3.43
C GLY A 270 18.00 -21.23 -4.73
N TYR A 271 17.15 -20.56 -5.50
CA TYR A 271 16.64 -21.06 -6.78
C TYR A 271 16.30 -19.98 -7.77
N SER A 272 16.10 -20.41 -9.01
CA SER A 272 15.58 -19.59 -10.09
C SER A 272 14.52 -20.31 -10.91
N ARG A 273 13.51 -19.57 -11.34
CA ARG A 273 12.45 -20.07 -12.22
C ARG A 273 12.13 -19.07 -13.33
N TRP A 274 11.88 -19.60 -14.52
CA TRP A 274 11.35 -18.84 -15.64
C TRP A 274 9.90 -19.27 -15.88
N LYS A 275 8.95 -18.37 -15.62
CA LYS A 275 7.51 -18.66 -15.55
C LYS A 275 7.25 -19.85 -14.61
N ASN A 276 6.82 -20.97 -15.17
CA ASN A 276 6.50 -22.22 -14.48
C ASN A 276 7.59 -23.30 -14.62
N ILE A 277 8.75 -22.94 -15.17
CA ILE A 277 9.88 -23.85 -15.38
C ILE A 277 10.96 -23.53 -14.35
N ALA A 278 11.31 -24.49 -13.50
CA ALA A 278 12.46 -24.38 -12.61
C ALA A 278 13.75 -24.44 -13.44
N VAL A 279 14.55 -23.37 -13.38
CA VAL A 279 15.87 -23.32 -14.03
C VAL A 279 16.92 -23.93 -13.11
N THR A 280 16.85 -23.58 -11.83
CA THR A 280 17.52 -24.32 -10.75
C THR A 280 16.47 -24.85 -9.78
N ARG A 281 16.64 -26.11 -9.37
CA ARG A 281 15.72 -26.76 -8.43
C ARG A 281 16.15 -26.44 -6.99
N TRP A 282 15.17 -26.14 -6.16
CA TRP A 282 15.31 -26.08 -4.71
C TRP A 282 14.35 -27.06 -4.06
N ARG A 283 14.80 -27.64 -2.96
CA ARG A 283 14.00 -28.53 -2.12
C ARG A 283 13.85 -27.83 -0.78
N GLU A 284 12.61 -27.75 -0.32
CA GLU A 284 12.31 -27.20 0.99
C GLU A 284 12.92 -28.11 2.07
N ASP A 285 13.98 -27.62 2.68
CA ASP A 285 14.63 -28.22 3.83
C ASP A 285 15.10 -27.09 4.74
N SER A 286 14.48 -26.96 5.90
CA SER A 286 14.81 -25.90 6.86
C SER A 286 16.19 -26.06 7.50
N THR A 287 16.85 -27.20 7.28
CA THR A 287 18.17 -27.52 7.83
C THR A 287 19.31 -27.41 6.81
N CYS A 288 19.01 -27.31 5.51
CA CYS A 288 20.01 -27.31 4.44
C CYS A 288 19.77 -26.18 3.41
N ASP A 289 20.84 -25.48 3.02
CA ASP A 289 20.79 -24.38 2.04
C ASP A 289 21.77 -24.59 0.86
N ASN A 290 22.01 -25.84 0.51
CA ASN A 290 23.03 -26.25 -0.48
C ASN A 290 22.51 -26.33 -1.93
N TRP A 291 21.33 -25.76 -2.22
CA TRP A 291 20.76 -25.70 -3.57
C TRP A 291 20.99 -24.31 -4.15
N GLY A 292 21.29 -24.19 -5.44
CA GLY A 292 21.51 -22.87 -6.05
C GLY A 292 22.38 -22.93 -7.30
N ASN A 293 22.76 -21.74 -7.77
CA ASN A 293 23.83 -21.54 -8.74
C ASN A 293 25.04 -21.02 -7.99
N PHE A 294 26.20 -21.63 -8.21
CA PHE A 294 27.38 -21.35 -7.41
C PHE A 294 28.58 -21.07 -8.30
N CYS A 295 29.38 -20.08 -7.92
CA CYS A 295 30.65 -19.76 -8.55
C CYS A 295 31.78 -20.14 -7.60
N PHE A 296 32.72 -20.96 -8.09
CA PHE A 296 33.89 -21.38 -7.32
C PHE A 296 35.11 -20.59 -7.75
N ILE A 297 35.94 -20.25 -6.78
CA ILE A 297 37.25 -19.62 -6.97
C ILE A 297 38.28 -20.61 -6.45
N LYS A 298 39.33 -20.86 -7.23
CA LYS A 298 40.42 -21.76 -6.87
C LYS A 298 41.75 -21.03 -7.02
N ASP A 299 42.51 -20.98 -5.94
CA ASP A 299 43.90 -20.55 -5.96
C ASP A 299 44.77 -21.71 -6.47
N LEU A 300 45.54 -21.48 -7.52
CA LEU A 300 46.41 -22.49 -8.12
C LEU A 300 47.77 -22.59 -7.43
N GLU A 301 48.19 -21.58 -6.66
CA GLU A 301 49.47 -21.58 -5.95
C GLU A 301 49.37 -22.44 -4.69
N ASN A 302 48.31 -22.23 -3.89
CA ASN A 302 48.10 -22.95 -2.63
C ASN A 302 47.10 -24.12 -2.75
N ASN A 303 46.46 -24.29 -3.91
CA ASN A 303 45.46 -25.32 -4.20
C ASN A 303 44.18 -25.26 -3.31
N GLU A 304 43.93 -24.10 -2.70
CA GLU A 304 42.72 -23.78 -1.95
C GLU A 304 41.54 -23.43 -2.87
N TYR A 305 40.31 -23.70 -2.46
CA TYR A 305 39.11 -23.32 -3.21
C TYR A 305 37.95 -22.92 -2.30
N TRP A 306 37.20 -21.91 -2.71
CA TRP A 306 36.02 -21.42 -2.00
C TRP A 306 34.91 -21.03 -2.99
N SER A 307 33.75 -20.66 -2.46
CA SER A 307 32.62 -20.14 -3.25
C SER A 307 32.56 -18.62 -3.13
N SER A 308 31.99 -17.96 -4.14
CA SER A 308 31.84 -16.49 -4.12
C SER A 308 30.83 -15.97 -3.09
N ALA A 309 30.03 -16.88 -2.51
CA ALA A 309 29.24 -16.72 -1.29
C ALA A 309 29.59 -17.86 -0.30
N TYR A 310 28.78 -18.15 0.73
CA TYR A 310 29.09 -19.20 1.71
C TYR A 310 28.82 -20.61 1.21
N GLN A 311 27.69 -20.81 0.53
CA GLN A 311 27.31 -22.07 -0.07
C GLN A 311 27.98 -22.25 -1.45
N PRO A 312 28.34 -23.49 -1.84
CA PRO A 312 28.23 -24.73 -1.07
C PRO A 312 29.56 -25.15 -0.44
N ALA A 313 30.63 -24.35 -0.56
CA ALA A 313 31.95 -24.70 -0.03
C ALA A 313 31.99 -24.71 1.51
N LEU A 314 31.10 -23.97 2.19
CA LEU A 314 31.00 -23.88 3.66
C LEU A 314 32.29 -23.42 4.34
N GLN A 315 33.22 -22.82 3.58
CA GLN A 315 34.45 -22.27 4.09
C GLN A 315 34.19 -20.87 4.65
N GLY A 316 34.61 -20.63 5.88
CA GLY A 316 34.61 -19.30 6.48
C GLY A 316 35.77 -18.46 5.93
N GLY A 317 35.47 -17.22 5.54
CA GLY A 317 36.47 -16.24 5.11
C GLY A 317 36.84 -15.28 6.23
N ASP A 318 37.86 -14.46 5.99
CA ASP A 318 38.28 -13.39 6.90
C ASP A 318 37.19 -12.32 7.04
N HIS A 319 36.41 -12.13 5.98
CA HIS A 319 35.27 -11.21 5.94
C HIS A 319 34.13 -11.79 5.10
N TYR A 320 32.90 -11.59 5.55
CA TYR A 320 31.69 -11.97 4.86
C TYR A 320 30.61 -10.90 5.06
N GLU A 321 30.01 -10.48 3.96
CA GLU A 321 28.91 -9.53 3.95
C GLU A 321 27.93 -9.93 2.83
N ALA A 322 26.66 -10.10 3.17
CA ALA A 322 25.57 -10.19 2.22
C ALA A 322 24.72 -8.93 2.32
N VAL A 323 24.59 -8.20 1.21
CA VAL A 323 23.84 -6.94 1.14
C VAL A 323 22.61 -7.15 0.26
N PHE A 324 21.43 -6.99 0.85
CA PHE A 324 20.16 -7.06 0.14
C PHE A 324 19.56 -5.67 0.03
N SER A 325 19.35 -5.22 -1.20
CA SER A 325 18.73 -3.94 -1.52
C SER A 325 17.64 -4.13 -2.58
N GLN A 326 16.88 -3.07 -2.86
CA GLN A 326 15.77 -3.17 -3.81
C GLN A 326 16.27 -3.60 -5.19
N GLY A 327 15.83 -4.78 -5.66
CA GLY A 327 16.16 -5.29 -6.99
C GLY A 327 17.57 -5.88 -7.13
N ARG A 328 18.32 -6.07 -6.04
CA ARG A 328 19.71 -6.55 -6.07
C ARG A 328 20.06 -7.41 -4.86
N ALA A 329 20.96 -8.37 -5.04
CA ALA A 329 21.68 -9.04 -3.95
C ALA A 329 23.19 -9.01 -4.20
N GLU A 330 23.97 -8.56 -3.21
CA GLU A 330 25.42 -8.53 -3.28
C GLU A 330 26.03 -9.45 -2.21
N PHE A 331 27.14 -10.11 -2.55
CA PHE A 331 27.97 -10.84 -1.61
C PHE A 331 29.39 -10.32 -1.72
N ARG A 332 29.96 -9.88 -0.59
CA ARG A 332 31.35 -9.48 -0.46
C ARG A 332 32.03 -10.43 0.49
N ARG A 333 33.13 -11.00 0.03
CA ARG A 333 33.93 -11.93 0.81
C ARG A 333 35.40 -11.66 0.64
N ARG A 334 36.18 -11.93 1.69
CA ARG A 334 37.63 -11.98 1.62
C ARG A 334 38.13 -13.32 2.11
N ASP A 335 38.87 -14.01 1.25
CA ASP A 335 39.43 -15.33 1.50
C ASP A 335 40.87 -15.32 0.95
N PHE A 336 41.86 -15.69 1.78
CA PHE A 336 43.27 -15.78 1.37
C PHE A 336 43.82 -14.52 0.68
N SER A 337 43.50 -13.33 1.21
CA SER A 337 43.84 -12.02 0.63
C SER A 337 43.20 -11.69 -0.73
N ILE A 338 42.26 -12.51 -1.20
CA ILE A 338 41.47 -12.26 -2.41
C ILE A 338 40.09 -11.76 -1.99
N GLU A 339 39.68 -10.62 -2.54
CA GLU A 339 38.35 -10.05 -2.34
C GLU A 339 37.44 -10.42 -3.52
N ALA A 340 36.31 -11.06 -3.22
CA ALA A 340 35.30 -11.44 -4.19
C ALA A 340 34.04 -10.61 -3.99
N HIS A 341 33.52 -10.03 -5.06
CA HIS A 341 32.25 -9.32 -5.09
C HIS A 341 31.32 -9.95 -6.12
N THR A 342 30.22 -10.54 -5.65
CA THR A 342 29.18 -11.14 -6.49
C THR A 342 27.93 -10.28 -6.44
N GLU A 343 27.34 -10.00 -7.60
CA GLU A 343 26.08 -9.27 -7.73
C GLU A 343 25.07 -10.12 -8.52
N ILE A 344 23.83 -10.14 -8.04
CA ILE A 344 22.69 -10.86 -8.63
C ILE A 344 21.54 -9.89 -8.91
#